data_AF-A0A1B6KAZ6-F1
#
_entry.id   AF-A0A1B6KAZ6-F1
#
_cell.length_a   1.000
_cell.length_b   1.000
_cell.length_c   1.000
_cell.angle_alpha   90.00
_cell.angle_beta   90.00
_cell.angle_gamma   90.00
#
_symmetry.space_group_name_H-M   'P 1'
#
loop_
_entity.id
_entity.type
_entity.pdbx_description
1 polymer ?
#
loop_
_entity_poly.entity_id
_entity_poly.type
_entity_poly.pdbx_seq_one_letter_code
_entity_poly.pdbx_strand_id
1 'polypeptide(L)'
;VSTCCACVFWNSASRTMAGTWLAWTTVMAVSVSAYPTTDSAIEYCRDMQPQRSLDLEQLMGLWHTVEIIQHRDEQRFRGVQETDTCPMVHLAKTGSNDLKMLWHEPAGHVEYRFRITDPGNPGFWLSWGPQNGSMLTKPYQQFAGTVQVMKAVQTHMVLTFCSPNQSHYSIILARYNHLSSTEIRGVRNLLGRRGLPQIGVRETCKDSAPLAGPTAVLVLLSALTVVFSRNY
;
A
#
# COMPACT_ATOMS: atom_id res chain seq x y z
N VAL A 1 -39.85 -23.75 8.11
CA VAL A 1 -39.64 -24.76 9.17
C VAL A 1 -38.89 -24.07 10.31
N SER A 2 -39.46 -24.14 11.51
CA SER A 2 -38.98 -23.69 12.82
C SER A 2 -38.75 -22.20 13.11
N THR A 3 -39.79 -21.65 13.73
CA THR A 3 -39.84 -20.63 14.79
C THR A 3 -38.84 -20.85 15.93
N CYS A 4 -38.31 -19.75 16.51
CA CYS A 4 -38.50 -19.38 17.94
C CYS A 4 -37.66 -18.16 18.36
N CYS A 5 -38.33 -17.12 18.86
CA CYS A 5 -37.92 -16.46 20.10
C CYS A 5 -39.12 -15.70 20.68
N ALA A 6 -39.63 -16.19 21.81
CA ALA A 6 -40.56 -15.49 22.67
C ALA A 6 -39.80 -15.01 23.90
N CYS A 7 -39.95 -13.73 24.23
CA CYS A 7 -39.74 -13.20 25.56
C CYS A 7 -40.92 -12.30 25.87
N VAL A 8 -41.74 -12.66 26.88
CA VAL A 8 -42.31 -11.72 27.87
C VAL A 8 -42.71 -12.55 29.10
N PHE A 9 -42.14 -12.22 30.25
CA PHE A 9 -42.64 -12.61 31.58
C PHE A 9 -43.61 -11.51 32.07
N TRP A 10 -44.75 -11.90 32.64
CA TRP A 10 -45.52 -11.05 33.56
C TRP A 10 -46.03 -11.91 34.73
N ASN A 11 -45.73 -11.46 35.95
CA ASN A 11 -46.07 -12.09 37.24
C ASN A 11 -47.55 -11.92 37.62
N SER A 12 -48.13 -12.93 38.28
CA SER A 12 -49.16 -12.73 39.30
C SER A 12 -49.19 -13.90 40.28
N ALA A 13 -49.25 -13.57 41.56
CA ALA A 13 -49.11 -14.46 42.71
C ALA A 13 -50.40 -15.19 43.11
N SER A 14 -50.29 -16.38 43.71
CA SER A 14 -51.13 -16.80 44.85
C SER A 14 -50.72 -18.17 45.43
N ARG A 15 -50.34 -18.13 46.73
CA ARG A 15 -50.51 -19.11 47.84
C ARG A 15 -50.75 -20.60 47.50
N THR A 16 -49.97 -21.50 48.11
CA THR A 16 -50.33 -22.35 49.28
C THR A 16 -49.17 -23.28 49.68
N MET A 17 -49.34 -23.88 50.86
CA MET A 17 -48.35 -24.49 51.76
C MET A 17 -47.69 -25.81 51.32
N ALA A 18 -46.61 -26.11 52.06
CA ALA A 18 -46.10 -27.43 52.47
C ALA A 18 -45.05 -28.11 51.57
N GLY A 19 -44.00 -28.60 52.22
CA GLY A 19 -43.12 -29.64 51.68
C GLY A 19 -41.66 -29.23 51.55
N THR A 20 -40.89 -29.52 52.59
CA THR A 20 -39.43 -29.60 52.56
C THR A 20 -38.93 -30.54 51.46
N TRP A 21 -38.19 -30.02 50.49
CA TRP A 21 -37.21 -30.78 49.69
C TRP A 21 -36.04 -29.85 49.32
N LEU A 22 -34.87 -30.10 49.90
CA LEU A 22 -33.62 -29.47 49.49
C LEU A 22 -33.16 -30.09 48.17
N ALA A 23 -33.66 -29.56 47.05
CA ALA A 23 -33.13 -29.85 45.73
C ALA A 23 -32.06 -28.80 45.39
N TRP A 24 -30.80 -29.21 45.38
CA TRP A 24 -29.70 -28.40 44.86
C TRP A 24 -29.86 -28.27 43.34
N THR A 25 -30.51 -27.21 42.88
CA THR A 25 -30.47 -26.84 41.47
C THR A 25 -29.16 -26.09 41.22
N THR A 26 -28.14 -26.83 40.78
CA THR A 26 -26.96 -26.23 40.17
C THR A 26 -27.40 -25.49 38.91
N VAL A 27 -27.46 -24.17 38.99
CA VAL A 27 -27.61 -23.32 37.80
C VAL A 27 -26.33 -23.48 37.00
N MET A 28 -26.37 -24.32 35.97
CA MET A 28 -25.34 -24.34 34.94
C MET A 28 -25.41 -22.99 34.24
N ALA A 29 -24.56 -22.05 34.65
CA ALA A 29 -24.33 -20.81 33.93
C ALA A 29 -23.76 -21.17 32.56
N VAL A 30 -24.61 -21.19 31.54
CA VAL A 30 -24.16 -21.27 30.15
C VAL A 30 -23.48 -19.95 29.85
N SER A 31 -22.15 -19.93 29.93
CA SER A 31 -21.36 -18.85 29.38
C SER A 31 -21.55 -18.85 27.87
N VAL A 32 -22.40 -17.95 27.38
CA VAL A 32 -22.42 -17.62 25.95
C VAL A 32 -21.11 -16.88 25.68
N SER A 33 -20.08 -17.63 25.28
CA SER A 33 -18.90 -17.04 24.67
C SER A 33 -19.37 -16.41 23.37
N ALA A 34 -19.52 -15.09 23.36
CA ALA A 34 -19.60 -14.34 22.13
C ALA A 34 -18.28 -14.57 21.39
N TYR A 35 -18.26 -15.53 20.46
CA TYR A 35 -17.19 -15.61 19.49
C TYR A 35 -17.19 -14.27 18.75
N PRO A 36 -16.09 -13.51 18.75
CA PRO A 36 -16.00 -12.35 17.89
C PRO A 36 -16.18 -12.89 16.48
N THR A 37 -17.30 -12.54 15.85
CA THR A 37 -17.45 -12.69 14.41
C THR A 37 -16.36 -11.82 13.83
N THR A 38 -15.31 -12.46 13.31
CA THR A 38 -14.27 -11.79 12.54
C THR A 38 -14.97 -11.14 11.36
N ASP A 39 -15.22 -9.84 11.52
CA ASP A 39 -15.68 -8.99 10.45
C ASP A 39 -14.53 -8.92 9.43
N SER A 40 -14.63 -9.78 8.42
CA SER A 40 -13.69 -9.92 7.30
C SER A 40 -13.37 -8.61 6.57
N ALA A 41 -14.07 -7.51 6.88
CA ALA A 41 -13.81 -6.17 6.35
C ALA A 41 -12.73 -5.38 7.10
N ILE A 42 -12.38 -5.73 8.35
CA ILE A 42 -11.37 -5.01 9.16
C ILE A 42 -9.97 -5.63 9.02
N GLU A 43 -9.86 -6.83 8.42
CA GLU A 43 -8.63 -7.64 8.42
C GLU A 43 -7.67 -7.37 7.24
N TYR A 44 -7.95 -6.38 6.39
CA TYR A 44 -7.22 -6.21 5.13
C TYR A 44 -6.01 -5.26 5.20
N CYS A 45 -6.11 -4.16 5.96
CA CYS A 45 -5.02 -3.18 6.11
C CYS A 45 -4.43 -3.25 7.51
N ARG A 46 -3.73 -4.36 7.81
CA ARG A 46 -3.09 -4.56 9.11
C ARG A 46 -1.85 -3.66 9.26
N ASP A 47 -1.37 -3.53 10.50
CA ASP A 47 -0.04 -2.98 10.74
C ASP A 47 1.01 -3.93 10.15
N MET A 48 1.67 -3.50 9.08
CA MET A 48 2.71 -4.27 8.40
C MET A 48 4.09 -3.96 8.98
N GLN A 49 4.14 -3.34 10.16
CA GLN A 49 5.34 -2.90 10.87
C GLN A 49 6.18 -1.92 10.03
N PRO A 50 5.61 -0.78 9.63
CA PRO A 50 6.35 0.20 8.86
C PRO A 50 7.59 0.68 9.63
N GLN A 51 8.55 1.21 8.89
CA GLN A 51 9.80 1.67 9.45
C GLN A 51 9.55 2.80 10.46
N ARG A 52 9.99 2.58 11.71
CA ARG A 52 9.75 3.49 12.84
C ARG A 52 10.71 4.67 12.88
N SER A 53 11.90 4.52 12.30
CA SER A 53 12.91 5.58 12.21
C SER A 53 13.05 6.02 10.76
N LEU A 54 12.54 7.22 10.46
CA LEU A 54 12.56 7.82 9.14
C LEU A 54 13.03 9.26 9.22
N ASP A 55 14.02 9.58 8.39
CA ASP A 55 14.36 10.96 8.06
C ASP A 55 13.53 11.39 6.85
N LEU A 56 12.42 12.08 7.10
CA LEU A 56 11.48 12.48 6.06
C LEU A 56 12.14 13.35 4.98
N GLU A 57 13.11 14.19 5.34
CA GLU A 57 13.77 15.08 4.38
C GLU A 57 14.58 14.27 3.36
N GLN A 58 15.19 13.15 3.78
CA GLN A 58 15.88 12.22 2.88
C GLN A 58 14.93 11.43 1.96
N LEU A 59 13.64 11.33 2.31
CA LEU A 59 12.64 10.65 1.46
C LEU A 59 12.12 11.54 0.34
N MET A 60 12.27 12.87 0.45
CA MET A 60 11.69 13.80 -0.50
C MET A 60 12.39 13.76 -1.87
N GLY A 61 11.73 14.38 -2.85
CA GLY A 61 12.19 14.51 -4.21
C GLY A 61 11.70 13.40 -5.13
N LEU A 62 12.42 13.21 -6.24
CA LEU A 62 12.06 12.30 -7.31
C LEU A 62 12.53 10.87 -7.04
N TRP A 63 11.68 9.92 -7.39
CA TRP A 63 11.91 8.49 -7.36
C TRP A 63 11.37 7.83 -8.64
N HIS A 64 12.06 6.82 -9.13
CA HIS A 64 11.59 5.97 -10.23
C HIS A 64 10.92 4.73 -9.64
N THR A 65 9.73 4.39 -10.12
CA THR A 65 9.10 3.11 -9.80
C THR A 65 9.74 2.05 -10.68
N VAL A 66 10.42 1.08 -10.07
CA VAL A 66 11.10 -0.02 -10.79
C VAL A 66 10.30 -1.33 -10.74
N GLU A 67 9.40 -1.46 -9.77
CA GLU A 67 8.50 -2.62 -9.67
C GLU A 67 7.22 -2.26 -8.94
N ILE A 68 6.11 -2.83 -9.38
CA ILE A 68 4.81 -2.77 -8.68
C ILE A 68 4.37 -4.20 -8.41
N ILE A 69 4.09 -4.50 -7.15
CA ILE A 69 3.75 -5.84 -6.66
C ILE A 69 2.31 -5.82 -6.16
N GLN A 70 1.45 -6.59 -6.79
CA GLN A 70 0.07 -6.80 -6.36
C GLN A 70 0.01 -7.91 -5.31
N HIS A 71 -0.65 -7.62 -4.19
CA HIS A 71 -0.82 -8.56 -3.06
C HIS A 71 -2.23 -9.15 -3.01
N ARG A 72 -3.21 -8.48 -3.63
CA ARG A 72 -4.57 -9.01 -3.74
C ARG A 72 -4.63 -10.11 -4.79
N ASP A 73 -5.26 -11.22 -4.42
CA ASP A 73 -5.48 -12.33 -5.35
C ASP A 73 -6.64 -12.04 -6.31
N GLU A 74 -6.36 -11.26 -7.35
CA GLU A 74 -7.25 -11.08 -8.49
C GLU A 74 -6.60 -11.64 -9.75
N GLN A 75 -7.33 -12.48 -10.49
CA GLN A 75 -6.81 -13.16 -11.68
C GLN A 75 -6.15 -12.22 -12.69
N ARG A 76 -6.71 -11.01 -12.87
CA ARG A 76 -6.19 -9.99 -13.80
C ARG A 76 -4.79 -9.48 -13.46
N PHE A 77 -4.35 -9.65 -12.21
CA PHE A 77 -3.05 -9.19 -11.75
C PHE A 77 -2.01 -10.30 -11.70
N ARG A 78 -2.39 -11.57 -11.83
CA ARG A 78 -1.48 -12.69 -11.67
C ARG A 78 -0.39 -12.71 -12.75
N GLY A 79 0.79 -13.14 -12.34
CA GLY A 79 1.94 -13.31 -13.23
C GLY A 79 2.88 -12.11 -13.24
N VAL A 80 3.78 -12.10 -14.22
CA VAL A 80 4.82 -11.08 -14.39
C VAL A 80 4.57 -10.35 -15.71
N GLN A 81 4.58 -9.03 -15.67
CA GLN A 81 4.46 -8.13 -16.81
C GLN A 81 5.67 -7.20 -16.83
N GLU A 82 6.29 -7.05 -17.99
CA GLU A 82 7.40 -6.13 -18.19
C GLU A 82 6.93 -4.93 -19.03
N THR A 83 7.41 -3.73 -18.70
CA THR A 83 7.13 -2.52 -19.47
C THR A 83 8.32 -1.57 -19.49
N ASP A 84 8.50 -0.92 -20.64
CA ASP A 84 9.56 0.08 -20.84
C ASP A 84 9.19 1.44 -20.25
N THR A 85 7.94 1.59 -19.80
CA THR A 85 7.50 2.80 -19.13
C THR A 85 8.20 2.91 -17.77
N CYS A 86 8.70 4.11 -17.47
CA CYS A 86 9.24 4.48 -16.16
C CYS A 86 8.28 5.42 -15.44
N PRO A 87 7.32 4.91 -14.65
CA PRO A 87 6.55 5.75 -13.76
C PRO A 87 7.48 6.45 -12.76
N MET A 88 7.18 7.71 -12.49
CA MET A 88 7.93 8.52 -11.55
C MET A 88 7.03 8.96 -10.40
N VAL A 89 7.61 9.01 -9.22
CA VAL A 89 6.96 9.49 -8.00
C VAL A 89 7.77 10.66 -7.45
N HIS A 90 7.12 11.81 -7.29
CA HIS A 90 7.71 12.95 -6.60
C HIS A 90 7.07 13.13 -5.23
N LEU A 91 7.87 13.01 -4.17
CA LEU A 91 7.45 13.23 -2.79
C LEU A 91 7.84 14.62 -2.32
N ALA A 92 6.90 15.32 -1.70
CA ALA A 92 7.12 16.65 -1.13
C ALA A 92 6.42 16.77 0.21
N LYS A 93 7.07 17.47 1.14
CA LYS A 93 6.47 17.89 2.40
C LYS A 93 5.72 19.19 2.17
N THR A 94 4.47 19.25 2.63
CA THR A 94 3.57 20.41 2.46
C THR A 94 3.22 21.08 3.79
N GLY A 95 3.50 20.41 4.91
CA GLY A 95 3.37 20.91 6.27
C GLY A 95 4.16 20.01 7.22
N SER A 96 4.06 20.22 8.53
CA SER A 96 4.83 19.45 9.51
C SER A 96 4.59 17.93 9.40
N ASN A 97 3.33 17.53 9.19
CA ASN A 97 2.91 16.13 9.08
C ASN A 97 2.21 15.81 7.74
N ASP A 98 2.19 16.75 6.81
CA ASP A 98 1.42 16.65 5.57
C ASP A 98 2.37 16.40 4.39
N LEU A 99 2.12 15.33 3.66
CA LEU A 99 2.91 14.87 2.52
C LEU A 99 2.08 14.92 1.24
N LYS A 100 2.73 15.24 0.14
CA LYS A 100 2.19 15.17 -1.21
C LYS A 100 3.03 14.20 -2.04
N MET A 101 2.36 13.33 -2.76
CA MET A 101 2.98 12.40 -3.70
C MET A 101 2.37 12.62 -5.09
N LEU A 102 3.19 13.02 -6.05
CA LEU A 102 2.77 13.13 -7.45
C LEU A 102 3.25 11.89 -8.20
N TRP A 103 2.32 11.05 -8.63
CA TRP A 103 2.57 9.96 -9.56
C TRP A 103 2.47 10.46 -10.99
N HIS A 104 3.45 10.13 -11.83
CA HIS A 104 3.47 10.49 -13.23
C HIS A 104 3.84 9.28 -14.10
N GLU A 105 3.06 9.04 -15.13
CA GLU A 105 3.31 8.04 -16.16
C GLU A 105 2.75 8.52 -17.52
N PRO A 106 3.06 7.87 -18.66
CA PRO A 106 2.57 8.32 -19.97
C PRO A 106 1.05 8.40 -20.07
N ALA A 107 0.31 7.60 -19.28
CA ALA A 107 -1.15 7.65 -19.23
C ALA A 107 -1.71 8.88 -18.49
N GLY A 108 -0.87 9.60 -17.74
CA GLY A 108 -1.24 10.81 -17.02
C GLY A 108 -0.58 10.91 -15.65
N HIS A 109 -1.14 11.76 -14.80
CA HIS A 109 -0.65 11.96 -13.44
C HIS A 109 -1.78 11.93 -12.41
N VAL A 110 -1.41 11.60 -11.17
CA VAL A 110 -2.28 11.65 -10.00
C VAL A 110 -1.52 12.27 -8.83
N GLU A 111 -2.13 13.26 -8.19
CA GLU A 111 -1.67 13.83 -6.93
C GLU A 111 -2.39 13.16 -5.78
N TYR A 112 -1.60 12.55 -4.89
CA TYR A 112 -2.03 12.03 -3.60
C TYR A 112 -1.60 12.96 -2.49
N ARG A 113 -2.42 13.01 -1.44
CA ARG A 113 -2.17 13.76 -0.21
C ARG A 113 -2.26 12.80 0.95
N PHE A 114 -1.26 12.86 1.82
CA PHE A 114 -1.16 12.01 2.99
C PHE A 114 -0.86 12.82 4.23
N ARG A 115 -1.25 12.28 5.38
CA ARG A 115 -0.94 12.83 6.70
C ARG A 115 -0.32 11.75 7.58
N ILE A 116 0.74 12.13 8.29
CA ILE A 116 1.32 11.35 9.39
C ILE A 116 0.51 11.68 10.64
N THR A 117 -0.29 10.73 11.12
CA THR A 117 -1.17 10.93 12.27
C THR A 117 -0.47 10.69 13.60
N ASP A 118 0.58 9.87 13.60
CA ASP A 118 1.37 9.51 14.78
C ASP A 118 2.87 9.75 14.52
N PRO A 119 3.48 10.78 15.16
CA PRO A 119 4.92 11.04 15.04
C PRO A 119 5.81 9.89 15.54
N GLY A 120 5.31 9.02 16.43
CA GLY A 120 6.00 7.80 16.86
C GLY A 120 5.96 6.67 15.82
N ASN A 121 5.19 6.85 14.75
CA ASN A 121 5.08 5.93 13.62
C ASN A 121 5.14 6.69 12.28
N PRO A 122 6.28 7.36 11.97
CA PRO A 122 6.39 8.22 10.79
C PRO A 122 6.27 7.46 9.46
N GLY A 123 6.39 6.13 9.49
CA GLY A 123 6.21 5.27 8.31
C GLY A 123 4.76 4.90 8.03
N PHE A 124 3.81 5.32 8.86
CA PHE A 124 2.38 5.10 8.61
C PHE A 124 1.72 6.39 8.16
N TRP A 125 1.18 6.38 6.95
CA TRP A 125 0.58 7.55 6.30
C TRP A 125 -0.90 7.26 6.00
N LEU A 126 -1.76 8.23 6.27
CA LEU A 126 -3.18 8.15 5.96
C LEU A 126 -3.52 9.05 4.77
N SER A 127 -4.26 8.55 3.78
CA SER A 127 -4.75 9.39 2.68
C SER A 127 -5.71 10.46 3.19
N TRP A 128 -5.56 11.70 2.72
CA TRP A 128 -6.39 12.82 3.15
C TRP A 128 -6.82 13.70 1.98
N GLY A 129 -8.13 13.90 1.85
CA GLY A 129 -8.72 14.76 0.83
C GLY A 129 -8.84 14.11 -0.56
N PRO A 130 -9.51 14.80 -1.51
CA PRO A 130 -9.69 14.31 -2.86
C PRO A 130 -8.36 14.29 -3.63
N GLN A 131 -8.21 13.31 -4.53
CA GLN A 131 -7.11 13.30 -5.49
C GLN A 131 -7.38 14.30 -6.62
N ASN A 132 -6.30 14.82 -7.20
CA ASN A 132 -6.34 15.64 -8.41
C ASN A 132 -5.46 15.01 -9.51
N GLY A 133 -5.73 15.26 -10.79
CA GLY A 133 -4.89 14.81 -11.89
C GLY A 133 -5.64 14.33 -13.13
N SER A 134 -4.90 14.17 -14.24
CA SER A 134 -5.49 13.84 -15.55
C SER A 134 -6.05 12.43 -15.63
N MET A 135 -5.55 11.49 -14.82
CA MET A 135 -6.03 10.10 -14.82
C MET A 135 -7.39 9.92 -14.14
N LEU A 136 -7.90 10.96 -13.45
CA LEU A 136 -9.19 10.95 -12.78
C LEU A 136 -10.39 11.06 -13.73
N THR A 137 -10.15 11.31 -15.02
CA THR A 137 -11.17 11.44 -16.07
C THR A 137 -11.64 10.10 -16.64
N LYS A 138 -10.94 9.01 -16.33
CA LYS A 138 -11.35 7.61 -16.56
C LYS A 138 -12.23 7.16 -15.37
N PRO A 139 -12.89 5.97 -15.36
CA PRO A 139 -13.53 5.44 -14.14
C PRO A 139 -12.45 5.11 -13.08
N TYR A 140 -11.89 6.16 -12.49
CA TYR A 140 -10.83 6.11 -11.51
C TYR A 140 -11.46 6.22 -10.13
N GLN A 141 -11.41 5.13 -9.37
CA GLN A 141 -11.81 5.16 -7.97
C GLN A 141 -10.72 5.88 -7.19
N GLN A 142 -11.08 6.98 -6.53
CA GLN A 142 -10.15 7.70 -5.67
C GLN A 142 -9.66 6.75 -4.57
N PHE A 143 -8.35 6.67 -4.41
CA PHE A 143 -7.75 5.87 -3.35
C PHE A 143 -8.08 6.45 -1.97
N ALA A 144 -8.68 5.64 -1.10
CA ALA A 144 -8.95 6.00 0.29
C ALA A 144 -8.41 4.89 1.20
N GLY A 145 -7.31 5.15 1.90
CA GLY A 145 -6.64 4.12 2.67
C GLY A 145 -5.34 4.58 3.31
N THR A 146 -4.46 3.61 3.53
CA THR A 146 -3.19 3.80 4.23
C THR A 146 -2.01 3.51 3.30
N VAL A 147 -0.91 4.19 3.54
CA VAL A 147 0.37 3.93 2.91
C VAL A 147 1.39 3.68 4.00
N GLN A 148 2.10 2.55 3.92
CA GLN A 148 3.08 2.15 4.90
C GLN A 148 4.47 2.08 4.27
N VAL A 149 5.44 2.79 4.85
CA VAL A 149 6.84 2.77 4.44
C VAL A 149 7.47 1.50 5.01
N MET A 150 7.61 0.48 4.16
CA MET A 150 8.14 -0.82 4.57
C MET A 150 9.66 -0.79 4.75
N LYS A 151 10.33 0.01 3.92
CA LYS A 151 11.77 0.25 3.97
C LYS A 151 12.08 1.56 3.28
N ALA A 152 12.98 2.34 3.86
CA ALA A 152 13.56 3.51 3.22
C ALA A 152 15.06 3.58 3.52
N VAL A 153 15.84 3.58 2.45
CA VAL A 153 17.28 3.83 2.45
C VAL A 153 17.61 4.85 1.35
N GLN A 154 18.86 5.29 1.28
CA GLN A 154 19.27 6.31 0.31
C GLN A 154 19.02 5.89 -1.15
N THR A 155 19.15 4.61 -1.49
CA THR A 155 19.06 4.11 -2.88
C THR A 155 17.65 3.68 -3.29
N HIS A 156 16.90 3.07 -2.37
CA HIS A 156 15.58 2.52 -2.64
C HIS A 156 14.61 2.69 -1.46
N MET A 157 13.34 2.73 -1.79
CA MET A 157 12.24 2.83 -0.84
C MET A 157 11.10 1.90 -1.26
N VAL A 158 10.34 1.43 -0.29
CA VAL A 158 9.23 0.51 -0.51
C VAL A 158 8.00 1.08 0.18
N LEU A 159 6.97 1.39 -0.59
CA LEU A 159 5.69 1.87 -0.10
C LEU A 159 4.62 0.82 -0.36
N THR A 160 3.83 0.48 0.66
CA THR A 160 2.68 -0.42 0.53
C THR A 160 1.39 0.36 0.69
N PHE A 161 0.56 0.34 -0.35
CA PHE A 161 -0.74 0.98 -0.40
C PHE A 161 -1.81 -0.04 -0.04
N CYS A 162 -2.69 0.32 0.88
CA CYS A 162 -3.83 -0.50 1.26
C CYS A 162 -5.11 0.33 1.38
N SER A 163 -6.08 0.03 0.54
CA SER A 163 -7.46 0.53 0.61
C SER A 163 -8.39 -0.68 0.81
N PRO A 164 -9.21 -0.71 1.87
CA PRO A 164 -10.14 -1.81 2.14
C PRO A 164 -10.97 -2.15 0.89
N ASN A 165 -11.01 -3.44 0.53
CA ASN A 165 -11.79 -3.97 -0.59
C ASN A 165 -11.44 -3.46 -2.00
N GLN A 166 -10.44 -2.58 -2.14
CA GLN A 166 -10.09 -1.96 -3.42
C GLN A 166 -8.66 -2.26 -3.87
N SER A 167 -7.66 -2.05 -3.01
CA SER A 167 -6.27 -2.05 -3.45
C SER A 167 -5.33 -2.55 -2.36
N HIS A 168 -4.41 -3.43 -2.73
CA HIS A 168 -3.31 -3.85 -1.88
C HIS A 168 -2.11 -4.18 -2.74
N TYR A 169 -1.17 -3.24 -2.79
CA TYR A 169 0.01 -3.36 -3.62
C TYR A 169 1.18 -2.63 -2.99
N SER A 170 2.38 -3.08 -3.31
CA SER A 170 3.61 -2.38 -2.97
C SER A 170 4.25 -1.82 -4.23
N ILE A 171 4.94 -0.70 -4.09
CA ILE A 171 5.81 -0.15 -5.13
C ILE A 171 7.24 -0.12 -4.60
N ILE A 172 8.18 -0.55 -5.45
CA ILE A 172 9.61 -0.42 -5.21
C ILE A 172 10.06 0.82 -5.97
N LEU A 173 10.56 1.78 -5.20
CA LEU A 173 11.06 3.06 -5.66
C LEU A 173 12.59 3.04 -5.60
N ALA A 174 13.26 3.59 -6.61
CA ALA A 174 14.70 3.74 -6.66
C ALA A 174 15.08 5.17 -7.06
N ARG A 175 16.21 5.67 -6.58
CA ARG A 175 16.72 6.99 -6.99
C ARG A 175 17.10 7.02 -8.47
N TYR A 176 17.59 5.90 -8.98
CA TYR A 176 17.85 5.68 -10.40
C TYR A 176 16.74 4.83 -11.02
N ASN A 177 16.69 4.77 -12.35
CA ASN A 177 15.72 3.99 -13.13
C ASN A 177 15.93 2.46 -13.04
N HIS A 178 16.84 1.98 -12.19
CA HIS A 178 17.12 0.57 -12.01
C HIS A 178 17.49 0.28 -10.56
N LEU A 179 17.33 -0.97 -10.17
CA LEU A 179 17.77 -1.51 -8.89
C LEU A 179 18.36 -2.90 -9.14
N SER A 180 19.38 -3.29 -8.38
CA SER A 180 20.02 -4.59 -8.59
C SER A 180 19.06 -5.74 -8.28
N SER A 181 19.21 -6.87 -8.99
CA SER A 181 18.34 -8.04 -8.78
C SER A 181 18.46 -8.63 -7.37
N THR A 182 19.61 -8.45 -6.71
CA THR A 182 19.84 -8.83 -5.30
C THR A 182 19.05 -7.95 -4.34
N GLU A 183 19.02 -6.63 -4.55
CA GLU A 183 18.22 -5.70 -3.76
C GLU A 183 16.72 -5.95 -3.94
N ILE A 184 16.26 -6.12 -5.18
CA ILE A 184 14.86 -6.45 -5.49
C ILE A 184 14.46 -7.75 -4.78
N ARG A 185 15.27 -8.81 -4.86
CA ARG A 185 15.02 -10.08 -4.15
C ARG A 185 14.96 -9.87 -2.64
N GLY A 186 15.85 -9.04 -2.09
CA GLY A 186 15.84 -8.68 -0.67
C GLY A 186 14.55 -7.99 -0.23
N VAL A 187 14.02 -7.09 -1.06
CA VAL A 187 12.74 -6.42 -0.86
C VAL A 187 11.56 -7.39 -0.96
N ARG A 188 11.50 -8.22 -2.01
CA ARG A 188 10.43 -9.24 -2.18
C ARG A 188 10.38 -10.19 -0.98
N ASN A 189 11.54 -10.63 -0.50
CA ASN A 189 11.64 -11.45 0.72
C ASN A 189 11.18 -10.72 1.98
N LEU A 190 11.49 -9.42 2.11
CA LEU A 190 11.00 -8.59 3.21
C LEU A 190 9.47 -8.52 3.19
N LEU A 191 8.86 -8.25 2.04
CA LEU A 191 7.41 -8.18 1.88
C LEU A 191 6.76 -9.53 2.20
N GLY A 192 7.29 -10.64 1.71
CA GLY A 192 6.80 -11.99 2.04
C GLY A 192 6.80 -12.26 3.55
N ARG A 193 7.87 -11.87 4.28
CA ARG A 193 7.93 -11.99 5.74
C ARG A 193 6.93 -11.09 6.48
N ARG A 194 6.44 -10.03 5.83
CA ARG A 194 5.42 -9.12 6.36
C ARG A 194 3.99 -9.54 5.97
N GLY A 195 3.82 -10.74 5.42
CA GLY A 195 2.51 -11.26 5.03
C GLY A 195 1.98 -10.67 3.72
N LEU A 196 2.87 -10.15 2.88
CA LEU A 196 2.54 -9.54 1.59
C LEU A 196 2.96 -10.46 0.45
N PRO A 197 2.07 -11.37 -0.01
CA PRO A 197 2.39 -12.31 -1.07
C PRO A 197 2.57 -11.60 -2.41
N GLN A 198 3.46 -12.10 -3.24
CA GLN A 198 3.66 -11.61 -4.60
C GLN A 198 2.71 -12.33 -5.56
N ILE A 199 1.49 -11.81 -5.71
CA ILE A 199 0.49 -12.39 -6.64
C ILE A 199 0.77 -11.94 -8.07
N GLY A 200 1.04 -10.65 -8.21
CA GLY A 200 1.24 -9.99 -9.49
C GLY A 200 2.45 -9.09 -9.48
N VAL A 201 3.17 -9.03 -10.59
CA VAL A 201 4.39 -8.22 -10.70
C VAL A 201 4.36 -7.44 -12.00
N ARG A 202 4.55 -6.14 -11.91
CA ARG A 202 4.83 -5.28 -13.05
C ARG A 202 6.23 -4.71 -12.88
N GLU A 203 7.17 -5.21 -13.66
CA GLU A 203 8.54 -4.70 -13.75
C GLU A 203 8.54 -3.52 -14.73
N THR A 204 9.05 -2.38 -14.28
CA THR A 204 9.06 -1.12 -15.03
C THR A 204 10.50 -0.72 -15.35
N CYS A 205 10.70 0.20 -16.27
CA CYS A 205 12.03 0.70 -16.67
C CYS A 205 12.99 -0.31 -17.33
N LYS A 206 12.50 -1.38 -17.98
CA LYS A 206 13.38 -2.43 -18.56
C LYS A 206 14.32 -1.92 -19.66
N ASP A 207 13.78 -1.16 -20.62
CA ASP A 207 14.55 -0.62 -21.75
C ASP A 207 14.71 0.91 -21.73
N SER A 208 14.52 1.53 -20.57
CA SER A 208 14.66 2.98 -20.46
C SER A 208 16.14 3.36 -20.50
N ALA A 209 16.61 3.76 -21.68
CA ALA A 209 17.97 4.28 -21.86
C ALA A 209 18.23 5.39 -20.83
N PRO A 210 19.38 5.39 -20.13
CA PRO A 210 19.75 6.52 -19.29
C PRO A 210 19.75 7.77 -20.18
N LEU A 211 19.10 8.85 -19.73
CA LEU A 211 19.20 10.16 -20.36
C LEU A 211 20.69 10.43 -20.61
N ALA A 212 21.07 10.47 -21.89
CA ALA A 212 22.45 10.61 -22.32
C ALA A 212 23.05 11.83 -21.62
N GLY A 213 24.02 11.59 -20.74
CA GLY A 213 24.70 12.67 -20.03
C GLY A 213 25.35 13.65 -21.02
N PRO A 214 25.67 14.88 -20.59
CA PRO A 214 26.26 15.90 -21.46
C PRO A 214 27.52 15.41 -22.22
N THR A 215 28.23 14.42 -21.68
CA THR A 215 29.38 13.77 -22.33
C THR A 215 29.02 13.02 -23.62
N ALA A 216 27.89 12.32 -23.67
CA ALA A 216 27.48 11.58 -24.86
C ALA A 216 27.06 12.50 -26.01
N VAL A 217 26.43 13.64 -25.69
CA VAL A 217 26.09 14.68 -26.66
C VAL A 217 27.35 15.33 -27.25
N LEU A 218 28.35 15.61 -26.41
CA LEU A 218 29.62 16.20 -26.86
C LEU A 218 30.41 15.26 -27.78
N VAL A 219 30.41 13.95 -27.51
CA VAL A 219 31.07 12.95 -28.38
C VAL A 219 30.40 12.90 -29.76
N LEU A 220 29.07 12.91 -29.82
CA LEU A 220 28.32 12.93 -31.09
C LEU A 220 28.57 14.22 -31.91
N LEU A 221 28.60 15.37 -31.24
CA LEU A 221 28.90 16.65 -31.89
C LEU A 221 30.34 16.71 -32.42
N SER A 222 31.31 16.18 -31.65
CA SER A 222 32.70 16.11 -32.11
C SER A 222 32.87 15.17 -33.31
N ALA A 223 32.18 14.03 -33.33
CA ALA A 223 32.21 13.10 -34.45
C ALA A 223 31.63 13.73 -35.73
N LEU A 224 30.55 14.51 -35.61
CA LEU A 224 29.98 15.25 -36.73
C LEU A 224 30.98 16.28 -37.28
N THR A 225 31.67 17.04 -36.42
CA THR A 225 32.68 18.02 -36.88
C THR A 225 33.85 17.36 -37.63
N VAL A 226 34.30 16.17 -37.20
CA VAL A 226 35.39 15.42 -37.85
C VAL A 226 34.95 14.86 -39.21
N VAL A 227 33.70 14.44 -39.35
CA VAL A 227 33.16 13.97 -40.63
C VAL A 227 33.01 15.13 -41.62
N PHE A 228 32.55 16.30 -41.16
CA PHE A 228 32.45 17.49 -42.00
C PHE A 228 33.83 18.07 -42.39
N SER A 229 34.83 18.04 -41.50
CA SER A 229 36.19 18.52 -41.81
C SER A 229 36.95 17.61 -42.78
N ARG A 230 36.46 16.40 -43.02
CA ARG A 230 37.12 15.40 -43.87
C ARG A 230 36.52 15.31 -45.28
N ASN A 231 35.42 16.03 -45.51
CA ASN A 231 34.68 16.11 -46.78
C ASN A 231 34.84 17.48 -47.49
N TYR A 232 35.69 18.37 -46.97
CA TYR A 232 36.10 19.62 -47.61
C TYR A 232 37.61 19.61 -47.87
#